data_AF-A0A6J6UQB3-F1
#
_entry.id   AF-A0A6J6UQB3-F1
#
_cell.length_a   1.000
_cell.length_b   1.000
_cell.length_c   1.000
_cell.angle_alpha   90.00
_cell.angle_beta   90.00
_cell.angle_gamma   90.00
#
_symmetry.space_group_name_H-M   'P 1'
#
loop_
_entity.id
_entity.type
_entity.pdbx_description
1 polymer ?
#
loop_
_entity_poly.entity_id
_entity_poly.type
_entity_poly.pdbx_seq_one_letter_code
_entity_poly.pdbx_strand_id
1 'polypeptide(L)' 'MFEALEIDVLRLIRTDFGPISIGETKEGRWRVLNSVEMDNLFNVLKLKR' A
#
# COMPACT_ATOMS: atom_id res chain seq x y z
N MET A 1 -14.20 -8.08 -10.09
CA MET A 1 -14.29 -9.28 -9.21
C MET A 1 -15.58 -9.25 -8.39
N PHE A 2 -15.73 -8.34 -7.41
CA PHE A 2 -16.96 -8.25 -6.61
C PHE A 2 -18.21 -7.92 -7.45
N GLU A 3 -18.08 -6.99 -8.40
CA GLU A 3 -19.13 -6.67 -9.36
C GLU A 3 -19.59 -7.87 -10.21
N ALA A 4 -18.67 -8.76 -10.59
CA ALA A 4 -18.98 -9.96 -11.37
C ALA A 4 -19.75 -11.02 -10.55
N LEU A 5 -19.78 -10.86 -9.23
CA LEU A 5 -20.57 -11.69 -8.31
C LEU A 5 -21.83 -10.96 -7.83
N GLU A 6 -22.15 -9.81 -8.44
CA GLU A 6 -23.28 -8.96 -8.04
C GLU A 6 -23.19 -8.51 -6.57
N ILE A 7 -21.97 -8.32 -6.06
CA ILE A 7 -21.71 -7.81 -4.70
C ILE A 7 -21.26 -6.35 -4.77
N ASP A 8 -22.03 -5.48 -4.13
CA ASP A 8 -21.70 -4.05 -4.01
C ASP A 8 -20.55 -3.80 -3.03
N VAL A 9 -19.52 -3.09 -3.51
CA VAL A 9 -18.41 -2.63 -2.66
C VAL A 9 -18.77 -1.26 -2.09
N LEU A 10 -19.17 -1.22 -0.81
CA LEU A 10 -19.54 0.03 -0.13
C LEU A 10 -18.32 0.89 0.27
N ARG A 11 -17.18 0.25 0.51
CA ARG A 11 -15.93 0.92 0.92
C ARG A 11 -14.73 0.06 0.57
N LEU A 12 -13.71 0.69 -0.02
CA LEU A 12 -12.42 0.07 -0.30
C LEU A 12 -11.31 0.95 0.27
N ILE A 13 -10.52 0.39 1.17
CA ILE A 13 -9.34 1.04 1.75
C ILE A 13 -8.13 0.16 1.44
N ARG A 14 -7.11 0.72 0.79
CA ARG A 14 -5.83 0.03 0.62
C ARG A 14 -4.99 0.25 1.87
N THR A 15 -4.80 -0.81 2.65
CA THR A 15 -3.99 -0.79 3.88
C THR A 15 -2.51 -1.00 3.59
N ASP A 16 -2.18 -1.75 2.53
CA ASP A 16 -0.81 -2.17 2.24
C ASP A 16 -0.50 -2.09 0.75
N PHE A 17 0.77 -1.86 0.43
CA PHE A 17 1.32 -1.92 -0.93
C PHE A 17 2.74 -2.50 -0.88
N GLY A 18 2.89 -3.72 -1.39
CA GLY A 18 4.15 -4.45 -1.27
C GLY A 18 4.57 -4.57 0.20
N PRO A 19 5.81 -4.20 0.57
CA PRO A 19 6.26 -4.23 1.97
C PRO A 19 5.84 -3.02 2.81
N ILE A 20 5.06 -2.08 2.25
CA ILE A 20 4.69 -0.82 2.93
C ILE A 20 3.26 -0.90 3.44
N SER A 21 3.09 -0.65 4.74
CA SER A 21 1.78 -0.51 5.39
C SER A 21 1.43 0.95 5.66
N ILE A 22 0.14 1.29 5.58
CA ILE A 22 -0.39 2.61 5.96
C ILE A 22 -0.19 2.87 7.46
N GLY A 23 -0.19 1.81 8.28
CA GLY A 23 0.07 1.86 9.72
C GLY A 23 -0.78 2.92 10.43
N GLU A 24 -0.12 3.82 11.15
CA GLU A 24 -0.75 4.92 11.90
C GLU A 24 -0.91 6.22 11.08
N THR A 25 -0.61 6.19 9.78
CA THR A 25 -0.72 7.39 8.92
C THR A 25 -2.19 7.76 8.76
N LYS A 26 -2.58 8.87 9.38
CA LYS A 26 -3.96 9.38 9.31
C LYS A 26 -4.34 9.82 7.91
N GLU A 27 -5.64 9.82 7.62
CA GLU A 27 -6.20 10.35 6.39
C GLU A 27 -5.69 11.77 6.07
N GLY A 28 -5.37 12.01 4.79
CA GLY A 28 -4.84 13.29 4.32
C GLY A 28 -3.40 13.60 4.76
N ARG A 29 -2.72 12.68 5.45
CA ARG A 29 -1.32 12.81 5.84
C ARG A 29 -0.42 11.91 4.99
N TRP A 30 0.85 12.29 4.96
CA TRP A 30 1.92 11.52 4.33
C TRP A 30 3.11 11.46 5.28
N ARG A 31 3.97 10.47 5.07
CA ARG A 31 5.26 10.34 5.74
C ARG A 31 6.31 9.95 4.73
N VAL A 32 7.56 10.30 5.02
CA VAL A 32 8.71 9.83 4.24
C VAL A 32 8.97 8.36 4.62
N LEU A 33 9.27 7.52 3.63
CA LEU A 33 9.76 6.16 3.88
C LEU A 33 11.18 6.23 4.40
N ASN A 34 11.47 5.49 5.46
CA ASN A 34 12.84 5.38 5.94
C ASN A 34 13.70 4.56 4.97
N SER A 35 15.02 4.54 5.18
CA SER A 35 15.96 3.84 4.29
C SER A 35 15.66 2.34 4.17
N VAL A 36 15.28 1.67 5.26
CA VAL A 36 14.96 0.24 5.29
C VAL A 36 13.70 -0.05 4.48
N GLU A 37 12.67 0.77 4.63
CA GLU A 37 11.43 0.68 3.85
C GLU A 37 11.69 0.88 2.35
N MET A 38 12.53 1.86 2.00
CA MET A 38 12.96 2.09 0.62
C MET A 38 13.72 0.89 0.05
N ASP A 39 14.67 0.34 0.80
CA ASP A 39 15.46 -0.83 0.37
C ASP A 39 14.55 -2.05 0.13
N ASN A 40 13.64 -2.32 1.06
CA ASN A 40 12.68 -3.41 0.95
C ASN A 40 11.75 -3.22 -0.25
N LEU A 41 11.27 -2.00 -0.49
CA LEU A 41 10.41 -1.69 -1.63
C LEU A 41 11.13 -1.95 -2.95
N PHE A 42 12.37 -1.48 -3.10
CA PHE A 42 13.16 -1.69 -4.31
C PHE A 42 13.44 -3.18 -4.55
N ASN A 43 13.76 -3.94 -3.50
CA ASN A 43 13.97 -5.38 -3.58
C ASN A 43 12.72 -6.13 -4.06
N VAL A 44 11.55 -5.87 -3.46
CA VAL A 44 10.29 -6.54 -3.82
C VAL A 44 9.86 -6.19 -5.24
N LEU A 45 10.04 -4.93 -5.64
CA LEU A 45 9.69 -4.47 -6.99
C LEU A 45 10.77 -4.77 -8.03
N LYS A 46 11.90 -5.38 -7.63
CA LYS A 46 13.05 -5.69 -8.49
C LYS A 46 13.56 -4.46 -9.25
N LEU A 47 13.59 -3.31 -8.58
CA LEU A 47 14.06 -2.04 -9.12
C LEU A 47 15.56 -1.86 -8.87
N LYS A 48 16.25 -1.24 -9.83
CA LYS A 48 17.62 -0.77 -9.62
C LYS A 48 17.56 0.56 -8.87
N ARG A 49 18.46 0.71 -7.90
CA ARG A 49 18.59 1.93 -7.11
C ARG A 49 19.30 3.02 -7.90
#